data_AF-A0A6C2YHJ5-F1
#
_entry.id   AF-A0A6C2YHJ5-F1
#
_cell.length_a   1.000
_cell.length_b   1.000
_cell.length_c   1.000
_cell.angle_alpha   90.00
_cell.angle_beta   90.00
_cell.angle_gamma   90.00
#
_symmetry.space_group_name_H-M   'P 1'
#
loop_
_entity.id
_entity.type
_entity.pdbx_description
1 polymer ?
#
loop_
_entity_poly.entity_id
_entity_poly.type
_entity_poly.pdbx_seq_one_letter_code
_entity_poly.pdbx_strand_id
1 'polypeptide(L)'
;MDLGQCQRAIEQFVPGDAILSRDEHDLNGPIEVQIVEAVFERSAIIFELRVAGQLIETTAEHPFWVVGRSWTPVWELTIGDSLTTITGETVSVEGVHETNRRETVYNLRVSDFHTDAVGCDDWGFSVWAHHAEYEVVHVGGGWHKIKNTTTAI
;
A
#
# COMPACT_ATOMS: atom_id res chain seq x y z
N MET A 1 -28.51 -3.44 1.17
CA MET A 1 -27.80 -2.14 1.03
C MET A 1 -26.48 -2.50 0.40
N ASP A 2 -26.32 -2.02 -0.81
CA ASP A 2 -25.20 -2.29 -1.70
C ASP A 2 -24.10 -1.28 -1.39
N LEU A 3 -22.98 -1.75 -0.87
CA LEU A 3 -21.74 -1.00 -0.82
C LEU A 3 -20.72 -1.94 -1.47
N GLY A 4 -20.34 -1.68 -2.72
CA GLY A 4 -19.13 -2.23 -3.32
C GLY A 4 -17.98 -1.90 -2.37
N GLN A 5 -17.48 -2.91 -1.65
CA GLN A 5 -16.88 -2.64 -0.34
C GLN A 5 -15.37 -2.74 -0.40
N CYS A 6 -14.74 -1.65 -0.81
CA CYS A 6 -13.43 -1.30 -0.27
C CYS A 6 -13.51 -1.39 1.27
N GLN A 7 -12.71 -2.24 1.91
CA GLN A 7 -13.05 -2.74 3.25
C GLN A 7 -12.72 -1.78 4.41
N ARG A 8 -11.60 -1.03 4.37
CA ARG A 8 -11.24 -0.08 5.44
C ARG A 8 -10.22 0.97 4.99
N ALA A 9 -10.41 2.21 5.40
CA ALA A 9 -9.46 3.29 5.13
C ALA A 9 -8.20 3.20 6.02
N ILE A 10 -7.02 3.61 5.53
CA ILE A 10 -5.76 3.44 6.28
C ILE A 10 -5.77 4.17 7.64
N GLU A 11 -6.40 5.35 7.70
CA GLU A 11 -6.55 6.15 8.92
C GLU A 11 -7.49 5.53 9.96
N GLN A 12 -8.23 4.48 9.59
CA GLN A 12 -9.16 3.78 10.48
C GLN A 12 -8.53 2.56 11.14
N PHE A 13 -7.33 2.14 10.75
CA PHE A 13 -6.68 0.98 11.36
C PHE A 13 -6.21 1.30 12.79
N VAL A 14 -6.19 0.27 13.63
CA VAL A 14 -5.68 0.29 14.99
C VAL A 14 -4.91 -1.01 15.26
N PRO A 15 -4.00 -1.04 16.25
CA PRO A 15 -3.34 -2.27 16.64
C PRO A 15 -4.33 -3.40 16.92
N GLY A 16 -4.05 -4.60 16.38
CA GLY A 16 -4.89 -5.79 16.46
C GLY A 16 -5.76 -6.03 15.22
N ASP A 17 -6.01 -5.00 14.41
CA ASP A 17 -6.58 -5.19 13.07
C ASP A 17 -5.63 -6.02 12.22
N ALA A 18 -6.13 -6.68 11.18
CA ALA A 18 -5.28 -7.46 10.32
C ALA A 18 -5.45 -7.13 8.85
N ILE A 19 -4.45 -7.50 8.08
CA ILE A 19 -4.24 -7.02 6.73
C ILE A 19 -3.58 -8.09 5.86
N LEU A 20 -4.02 -8.18 4.61
CA LEU A 20 -3.36 -9.03 3.61
C LEU A 20 -1.99 -8.47 3.25
N SER A 21 -0.98 -9.33 3.27
CA SER A 21 0.40 -8.99 2.96
C SER A 21 1.10 -10.15 2.26
N ARG A 22 2.26 -9.93 1.66
CA ARG A 22 3.09 -10.97 1.05
C ARG A 22 4.56 -10.72 1.41
N ASP A 23 5.35 -11.79 1.53
CA ASP A 23 6.78 -11.68 1.77
C ASP A 23 7.44 -10.79 0.69
N GLU A 24 8.12 -9.73 1.12
CA GLU A 24 8.77 -8.73 0.27
C GLU A 24 9.87 -9.30 -0.64
N HIS A 25 10.34 -10.51 -0.36
CA HIS A 25 11.38 -11.21 -1.11
C HIS A 25 10.82 -12.37 -1.95
N ASP A 26 9.56 -12.76 -1.76
CA ASP A 26 8.92 -13.82 -2.53
C ASP A 26 7.67 -13.33 -3.28
N LEU A 27 7.90 -12.97 -4.54
CA LEU A 27 6.85 -12.60 -5.50
C LEU A 27 5.77 -13.67 -5.69
N ASN A 28 6.12 -14.94 -5.49
CA ASN A 28 5.20 -16.07 -5.64
C ASN A 28 4.76 -16.64 -4.27
N GLY A 29 5.15 -15.96 -3.20
CA GLY A 29 4.81 -16.33 -1.84
C GLY A 29 3.30 -16.26 -1.60
N PRO A 30 2.77 -17.03 -0.64
CA PRO A 30 1.37 -16.96 -0.29
C PRO A 30 1.00 -15.54 0.18
N ILE A 31 -0.25 -15.16 -0.09
CA ILE A 31 -0.82 -13.97 0.55
C ILE A 31 -1.08 -14.34 2.01
N GLU A 32 -0.17 -13.83 2.82
CA GLU A 32 -0.14 -13.78 4.27
C GLU A 32 -1.29 -12.98 4.82
N VAL A 33 -1.62 -13.21 6.09
CA VAL A 33 -2.33 -12.18 6.81
C VAL A 33 -1.57 -11.80 8.05
N GLN A 34 -1.38 -10.50 8.19
CA GLN A 34 -0.51 -9.86 9.16
C GLN A 34 -1.34 -9.02 10.11
N ILE A 35 -0.90 -8.90 11.35
CA ILE A 35 -1.57 -8.09 12.36
C ILE A 35 -0.92 -6.71 12.39
N VAL A 36 -1.73 -5.65 12.33
CA VAL A 36 -1.29 -4.29 12.62
C VAL A 36 -0.83 -4.22 14.08
N GLU A 37 0.44 -3.88 14.29
CA GLU A 37 1.06 -3.70 15.60
C GLU A 37 1.09 -2.23 16.02
N ALA A 38 1.23 -1.32 15.04
CA ALA A 38 1.27 0.11 15.28
C ALA A 38 0.78 0.90 14.06
N VAL A 39 0.29 2.11 14.35
CA VAL A 39 -0.11 3.12 13.36
C VAL A 39 0.75 4.35 13.60
N PHE A 40 1.34 4.88 12.54
CA PHE A 40 2.17 6.08 12.59
C PHE A 40 1.53 7.17 11.76
N GLU A 41 1.65 8.41 12.24
CA GLU A 41 1.17 9.59 11.56
C GLU A 41 2.33 10.56 11.34
N ARG A 42 2.46 11.12 10.13
CA ARG A 42 3.35 12.26 9.87
C ARG A 42 2.68 13.26 8.94
N SER A 43 3.31 14.41 8.76
CA SER A 43 2.92 15.38 7.73
C SER A 43 3.92 15.33 6.58
N ALA A 44 3.44 15.05 5.36
CA ALA A 44 4.29 14.92 4.17
C ALA A 44 3.65 15.57 2.93
N ILE A 45 4.45 15.77 1.88
CA ILE A 45 3.97 16.21 0.57
C ILE A 45 3.35 15.03 -0.16
N ILE A 46 2.24 15.28 -0.86
CA ILE A 46 1.47 14.25 -1.56
C ILE A 46 1.95 14.10 -3.00
N PHE A 47 2.15 12.86 -3.42
CA PHE A 47 2.32 12.43 -4.80
C PHE A 47 1.05 11.74 -5.30
N GLU A 48 0.69 12.02 -6.53
CA GLU A 48 -0.38 11.36 -7.27
C GLU A 48 0.23 10.32 -8.22
N LEU A 49 -0.04 9.04 -7.97
CA LEU A 49 0.32 7.91 -8.82
C LEU A 49 -0.93 7.40 -9.54
N ARG A 50 -0.92 7.39 -10.88
CA ARG A 50 -2.01 6.85 -11.70
C ARG A 50 -1.64 5.49 -12.25
N VAL A 51 -2.47 4.49 -12.01
CA VAL A 51 -2.27 3.10 -12.43
C VAL A 51 -3.60 2.48 -12.84
N ALA A 52 -3.67 1.90 -14.04
CA ALA A 52 -4.87 1.25 -14.57
C ALA A 52 -6.18 2.07 -14.38
N GLY A 53 -6.13 3.36 -14.69
CA GLY A 53 -7.24 4.31 -14.54
C GLY A 53 -7.57 4.72 -13.09
N GLN A 54 -6.86 4.20 -12.09
CA GLN A 54 -7.04 4.54 -10.68
C GLN A 54 -5.99 5.55 -10.22
N LEU A 55 -6.36 6.35 -9.23
CA LEU A 55 -5.48 7.30 -8.57
C LEU A 55 -5.12 6.80 -7.17
N ILE A 56 -3.82 6.77 -6.89
CA ILE A 56 -3.26 6.47 -5.57
C ILE A 56 -2.54 7.72 -5.10
N GLU A 57 -2.90 8.21 -3.92
CA GLU A 57 -2.19 9.29 -3.26
C GLU A 57 -1.20 8.70 -2.25
N THR A 58 0.07 9.03 -2.39
CA THR A 58 1.16 8.43 -1.63
C THR A 58 2.28 9.45 -1.36
N THR A 59 3.30 9.07 -0.59
CA THR A 59 4.49 9.90 -0.39
C THR A 59 5.59 9.58 -1.40
N ALA A 60 6.54 10.49 -1.55
CA ALA A 60 7.61 10.38 -2.55
C ALA A 60 8.49 9.13 -2.32
N GLU A 61 8.72 8.77 -1.06
CA GLU A 61 9.57 7.66 -0.65
C GLU A 61 8.88 6.29 -0.75
N HIS A 62 7.55 6.24 -0.87
CA HIS A 62 6.79 5.00 -0.73
C HIS A 62 7.16 4.02 -1.85
N PRO A 63 7.69 2.82 -1.56
CA PRO A 63 8.12 1.91 -2.60
C PRO A 63 6.97 1.07 -3.15
N PHE A 64 6.98 0.86 -4.46
CA PHE A 64 6.17 -0.16 -5.15
C PHE A 64 7.08 -1.17 -5.84
N TRP A 65 6.64 -2.42 -5.93
CA TRP A 65 7.42 -3.43 -6.65
C TRP A 65 7.32 -3.22 -8.16
N VAL A 66 8.43 -2.84 -8.80
CA VAL A 66 8.52 -2.65 -10.25
C VAL A 66 9.20 -3.84 -10.91
N VAL A 67 8.58 -4.39 -11.95
CA VAL A 67 9.14 -5.50 -12.73
C VAL A 67 10.51 -5.12 -13.27
N GLY A 68 11.53 -5.91 -12.92
CA GLY A 68 12.92 -5.71 -13.36
C GLY A 68 13.69 -4.62 -12.61
N ARG A 69 13.05 -3.91 -11.67
CA ARG A 69 13.67 -2.86 -10.83
C ARG A 69 13.52 -3.10 -9.33
N SER A 70 12.68 -4.05 -8.91
CA SER A 70 12.36 -4.34 -7.50
C SER A 70 11.65 -3.16 -6.82
N TRP A 71 11.70 -3.07 -5.48
CA TRP A 71 11.16 -1.94 -4.72
C TRP A 71 11.73 -0.60 -5.21
N THR A 72 10.87 0.21 -5.80
CA THR A 72 11.22 1.51 -6.38
C THR A 72 10.34 2.59 -5.74
N PRO A 73 10.91 3.67 -5.17
CA PRO A 73 10.13 4.76 -4.58
C PRO A 73 9.34 5.51 -5.66
N VAL A 74 8.20 6.10 -5.25
CA VAL A 74 7.30 6.82 -6.17
C VAL A 74 8.00 7.91 -6.97
N TRP A 75 8.93 8.66 -6.38
CA TRP A 75 9.66 9.72 -7.09
C TRP A 75 10.50 9.20 -8.28
N GLU A 76 10.78 7.89 -8.34
CA GLU A 76 11.61 7.23 -9.35
C GLU A 76 10.76 6.47 -10.39
N LEU A 77 9.45 6.44 -10.20
CA LEU A 77 8.51 5.83 -11.14
C LEU A 77 8.34 6.73 -12.38
N THR A 78 8.16 6.06 -13.50
CA THR A 78 7.96 6.68 -14.81
C THR A 78 6.77 6.04 -15.53
N ILE A 79 6.15 6.79 -16.43
CA ILE A 79 5.05 6.27 -17.26
C ILE A 79 5.54 5.06 -18.04
N GLY A 80 4.79 3.95 -17.96
CA GLY A 80 5.11 2.68 -18.59
C GLY A 80 5.83 1.67 -17.68
N ASP A 81 6.31 2.08 -16.51
CA ASP A 81 6.77 1.12 -15.49
C ASP A 81 5.63 0.14 -15.16
N SER A 82 5.98 -1.14 -14.96
CA SER A 82 5.01 -2.19 -14.62
C SER A 82 5.10 -2.52 -13.14
N LEU A 83 4.07 -2.16 -12.39
CA LEU A 83 3.95 -2.49 -10.97
C LEU A 83 3.36 -3.88 -10.79
N THR A 84 3.87 -4.62 -9.81
CA THR A 84 3.29 -5.91 -9.43
C THR A 84 2.14 -5.71 -8.43
N THR A 85 1.04 -6.40 -8.70
CA THR A 85 -0.10 -6.50 -7.79
C THR A 85 0.15 -7.54 -6.70
N ILE A 86 -0.66 -7.52 -5.63
CA ILE A 86 -0.56 -8.53 -4.57
C ILE A 86 -0.83 -9.97 -5.06
N THR A 87 -1.56 -10.12 -6.17
CA THR A 87 -1.84 -11.42 -6.80
C THR A 87 -0.75 -11.86 -7.79
N GLY A 88 0.28 -11.03 -8.01
CA GLY A 88 1.38 -11.32 -8.92
C GLY A 88 1.16 -10.89 -10.38
N GLU A 89 -0.03 -10.38 -10.71
CA GLU A 89 -0.30 -9.73 -12.00
C GLU A 89 0.40 -8.35 -12.08
N THR A 90 0.44 -7.74 -13.26
CA THR A 90 1.08 -6.43 -13.46
C THR A 90 0.09 -5.36 -13.93
N VAL A 91 0.29 -4.13 -13.44
CA VAL A 91 -0.43 -2.94 -13.90
C VAL A 91 0.57 -1.85 -14.31
N SER A 92 0.24 -1.08 -15.35
CA SER A 92 1.15 -0.04 -15.86
C SER A 92 0.93 1.30 -15.17
N VAL A 93 2.04 1.99 -14.89
CA VAL A 93 2.04 3.39 -14.45
C VAL A 93 1.62 4.28 -15.62
N GLU A 94 0.57 5.07 -15.41
CA GLU A 94 -0.02 6.00 -16.36
C GLU A 94 0.39 7.45 -16.08
N GLY A 95 0.82 7.75 -14.85
CA GLY A 95 1.26 9.08 -14.46
C GLY A 95 1.80 9.12 -13.04
N VAL A 96 2.75 10.03 -12.81
CA VAL A 96 3.31 10.33 -11.49
C VAL A 96 3.44 11.84 -11.38
N HIS A 97 2.94 12.43 -10.30
CA HIS A 97 2.95 13.88 -10.12
C HIS A 97 3.15 14.26 -8.65
N GLU A 98 4.20 15.04 -8.36
CA GLU A 98 4.32 15.74 -7.08
C GLU A 98 3.28 16.87 -7.02
N THR A 99 2.50 16.91 -5.94
CA THR A 99 1.55 18.00 -5.70
C THR A 99 2.13 19.05 -4.76
N ASN A 100 1.48 20.20 -4.64
CA ASN A 100 1.78 21.19 -3.59
C ASN A 100 0.99 20.94 -2.29
N ARG A 101 0.29 19.80 -2.17
CA ARG A 101 -0.50 19.47 -0.99
C ARG A 101 0.41 18.84 0.07
N ARG A 102 0.22 19.29 1.31
CA ARG A 102 0.82 18.69 2.49
C ARG A 102 -0.31 18.21 3.39
N GLU A 103 -0.35 16.92 3.67
CA GLU A 103 -1.44 16.30 4.43
C GLU A 103 -0.89 15.39 5.53
N THR A 104 -1.78 14.96 6.43
CA THR A 104 -1.50 13.88 7.37
C THR A 104 -1.49 12.57 6.61
N VAL A 105 -0.41 11.82 6.78
CA VAL A 105 -0.17 10.54 6.14
C VAL A 105 0.01 9.46 7.19
N TYR A 106 -0.38 8.23 6.84
CA TYR A 106 -0.40 7.11 7.77
C TYR A 106 0.52 5.99 7.28
N ASN A 107 1.26 5.38 8.22
CA ASN A 107 1.97 4.13 7.97
C ASN A 107 1.48 3.08 8.97
N LEU A 108 1.43 1.82 8.53
CA LEU A 108 1.15 0.70 9.40
C LEU A 108 2.44 -0.09 9.61
N ARG A 109 2.54 -0.66 10.80
CA ARG A 109 3.53 -1.69 11.06
C ARG A 109 2.80 -2.97 11.34
N VAL A 110 3.22 -4.04 10.69
CA VAL A 110 2.57 -5.34 10.76
C VAL A 110 3.58 -6.41 11.16
N SER A 111 3.09 -7.56 11.64
CA SER A 111 3.88 -8.56 12.38
C SER A 111 5.14 -9.08 11.66
N ASP A 112 5.00 -9.76 10.53
CA ASP A 112 6.09 -10.56 9.92
C ASP A 112 6.55 -10.00 8.56
N PHE A 113 5.68 -9.29 7.84
CA PHE A 113 5.99 -8.77 6.51
C PHE A 113 6.02 -7.25 6.48
N HIS A 114 6.91 -6.69 5.67
CA HIS A 114 7.02 -5.25 5.46
C HIS A 114 6.23 -4.78 4.24
N THR A 115 5.09 -5.41 3.92
CA THR A 115 4.30 -5.03 2.75
C THR A 115 2.81 -4.98 3.04
N ASP A 116 2.08 -4.28 2.19
CA ASP A 116 0.64 -4.22 2.20
C ASP A 116 0.06 -4.17 0.79
N ALA A 117 -1.23 -4.51 0.69
CA ALA A 117 -2.00 -4.43 -0.54
C ALA A 117 -2.82 -3.14 -0.56
N VAL A 118 -2.52 -2.24 -1.50
CA VAL A 118 -3.28 -1.00 -1.71
C VAL A 118 -4.27 -1.20 -2.85
N GLY A 119 -5.57 -1.16 -2.55
CA GLY A 119 -6.58 -1.34 -3.60
C GLY A 119 -8.03 -1.21 -3.15
N CYS A 120 -8.94 -1.56 -4.04
CA CYS A 120 -10.34 -1.76 -3.70
C CYS A 120 -10.91 -2.91 -4.54
N ASP A 121 -11.87 -3.65 -3.98
CA ASP A 121 -12.55 -4.73 -4.71
C ASP A 121 -13.19 -4.23 -6.02
N ASP A 122 -13.72 -2.99 -6.01
CA ASP A 122 -14.28 -2.34 -7.21
C ASP A 122 -13.23 -2.00 -8.27
N TRP A 123 -11.95 -1.94 -7.91
CA TRP A 123 -10.85 -1.72 -8.87
C TRP A 123 -10.52 -3.01 -9.62
N GLY A 124 -10.86 -4.18 -9.06
CA GLY A 124 -10.47 -5.48 -9.60
C GLY A 124 -8.99 -5.84 -9.39
N PHE A 125 -8.20 -4.97 -8.76
CA PHE A 125 -6.79 -5.22 -8.43
C PHE A 125 -6.36 -4.46 -7.16
N SER A 126 -5.20 -4.84 -6.62
CA SER A 126 -4.48 -4.09 -5.58
C SER A 126 -2.98 -4.14 -5.83
N VAL A 127 -2.31 -3.00 -5.76
CA VAL A 127 -0.86 -2.90 -5.96
C VAL A 127 -0.09 -3.30 -4.70
N TRP A 128 1.11 -3.83 -4.90
CA TRP A 128 1.97 -4.27 -3.81
C TRP A 128 2.90 -3.13 -3.38
N ALA A 129 2.75 -2.70 -2.12
CA ALA A 129 3.46 -1.57 -1.53
C ALA A 129 4.30 -2.03 -0.34
N HIS A 130 5.37 -1.30 -0.02
CA HIS A 130 6.31 -1.64 1.05
C HIS A 130 6.29 -0.63 2.19
N HIS A 131 6.39 -1.10 3.44
CA HIS A 131 6.47 -0.30 4.66
C HIS A 131 7.93 0.09 4.96
N ALA A 132 8.23 1.39 5.05
CA ALA A 132 9.52 1.87 5.54
C ALA A 132 9.70 1.63 7.07
N GLU A 133 10.44 0.56 7.41
CA GLU A 133 11.07 0.11 8.68
C GLU A 133 10.72 0.77 10.03
N TYR A 134 10.17 0.01 11.02
CA TYR A 134 10.38 0.13 12.50
C TYR A 134 10.04 -1.22 13.23
N GLU A 135 10.27 -1.39 14.56
CA GLU A 135 10.43 -2.69 15.33
C GLU A 135 9.38 -3.02 16.48
N VAL A 136 9.25 -4.32 16.87
CA VAL A 136 8.10 -5.21 17.35
C VAL A 136 7.54 -5.10 18.79
N VAL A 137 6.19 -5.22 18.96
CA VAL A 137 5.47 -5.84 20.13
C VAL A 137 4.08 -6.42 19.74
N HIS A 138 3.81 -7.70 20.06
CA HIS A 138 2.60 -8.53 19.72
C HIS A 138 1.27 -8.20 20.45
N VAL A 139 0.09 -8.31 19.77
CA VAL A 139 -1.14 -9.15 20.07
C VAL A 139 -2.17 -9.02 18.90
N GLY A 140 -3.02 -10.05 18.57
CA GLY A 140 -3.76 -10.12 17.27
C GLY A 140 -5.30 -10.18 17.19
N GLY A 141 -5.80 -10.23 15.93
CA GLY A 141 -7.00 -10.98 15.48
C GLY A 141 -8.06 -10.28 14.57
N GLY A 142 -7.93 -10.30 13.22
CA GLY A 142 -9.04 -10.18 12.23
C GLY A 142 -8.76 -9.41 10.90
N TRP A 143 -9.00 -9.99 9.70
CA TRP A 143 -8.46 -9.54 8.39
C TRP A 143 -9.23 -8.45 7.59
N HIS A 144 -8.52 -7.52 6.93
CA HIS A 144 -9.06 -6.41 6.11
C HIS A 144 -8.17 -6.08 4.87
N LYS A 145 -8.76 -5.49 3.82
CA LYS A 145 -8.03 -4.84 2.69
C LYS A 145 -7.93 -3.32 2.89
N ILE A 146 -6.75 -2.72 2.68
CA ILE A 146 -6.57 -1.27 2.76
C ILE A 146 -7.18 -0.60 1.52
N LYS A 147 -8.11 0.33 1.78
CA LYS A 147 -8.50 1.39 0.87
C LYS A 147 -7.65 2.62 1.14
N ASN A 148 -6.92 3.10 0.15
CA ASN A 148 -6.25 4.39 0.24
C ASN A 148 -7.30 5.50 -0.04
N THR A 149 -7.85 6.08 1.02
CA THR A 149 -8.66 7.32 0.99
C THR A 149 -7.92 8.53 1.52
N THR A 150 -6.67 8.33 1.92
CA THR A 150 -5.76 9.29 2.51
C THR A 150 -4.35 8.77 2.34
N THR A 151 -3.40 9.68 2.17
CA THR A 151 -2.06 9.36 1.71
C THR A 151 -1.30 8.41 2.66
N ALA A 152 -0.86 7.26 2.13
CA ALA A 152 0.00 6.29 2.82
C ALA A 152 1.49 6.61 2.64
N ILE A 153 2.36 6.07 3.51
CA ILE A 153 3.82 6.34 3.57
C ILE A 153 4.63 5.12 3.16
#